data_AF-A0A1Q3WRE7-F1
#
_entry.id   AF-A0A1Q3WRE7-F1
#
_cell.length_a   1.000
_cell.length_b   1.000
_cell.length_c   1.000
_cell.angle_alpha   90.00
_cell.angle_beta   90.00
_cell.angle_gamma   90.00
#
_symmetry.space_group_name_H-M   'P 1'
#
loop_
_entity.id
_entity.type
_entity.pdbx_description
1 polymer ?
#
loop_
_entity_poly.entity_id
_entity_poly.type
_entity_poly.pdbx_seq_one_letter_code
_entity_poly.pdbx_strand_id
1 'polypeptide(L)'
;MKFIIKIVSFAIILIGLIHTYFAFFCHYMDIDNLWFLGAGFAIIFAGLLNLVAIDRGGSKFTITIALIANALMCGMFYYAIPILHSLQVYIGISLFFIITVTFLIQIIKLRKV
;
A
#
# COMPACT_ATOMS: atom_id res chain seq x y z
N MET A 1 -5.11 -5.82 16.03
CA MET A 1 -4.21 -5.18 15.04
C MET A 1 -3.98 -6.07 13.83
N LYS A 2 -3.52 -7.32 14.01
CA LYS A 2 -3.32 -8.26 12.88
C LYS A 2 -4.55 -8.44 11.98
N PHE A 3 -5.76 -8.50 12.56
CA PHE A 3 -7.01 -8.59 11.79
C PHE A 3 -7.25 -7.37 10.88
N ILE A 4 -7.09 -6.16 11.43
CA ILE A 4 -7.18 -4.90 10.67
C ILE A 4 -6.12 -4.88 9.56
N ILE A 5 -4.87 -5.24 9.89
CA ILE A 5 -3.79 -5.32 8.91
C ILE A 5 -4.18 -6.25 7.76
N LYS A 6 -4.72 -7.45 8.04
CA LYS A 6 -5.16 -8.39 7.00
C LYS A 6 -6.21 -7.78 6.09
N ILE A 7 -7.30 -7.24 6.65
CA ILE A 7 -8.39 -6.66 5.85
C ILE A 7 -7.88 -5.53 4.96
N VAL A 8 -7.15 -4.58 5.54
CA VAL A 8 -6.63 -3.43 4.80
C VAL A 8 -5.62 -3.87 3.75
N SER A 9 -4.79 -4.88 4.03
CA SER A 9 -3.84 -5.42 3.06
C SER A 9 -4.54 -6.08 1.86
N PHE A 10 -5.62 -6.84 2.09
CA PHE A 10 -6.41 -7.38 0.99
C PHE A 10 -7.10 -6.29 0.16
N ALA A 11 -7.60 -5.22 0.80
CA ALA A 11 -8.15 -4.07 0.10
C ALA A 11 -7.10 -3.36 -0.75
N ILE A 12 -5.89 -3.17 -0.22
CA ILE A 12 -4.74 -2.62 -0.96
C ILE A 12 -4.42 -3.49 -2.18
N ILE A 13 -4.28 -4.82 -2.00
CA ILE A 13 -4.01 -5.75 -3.10
C ILE A 13 -5.10 -5.65 -4.17
N LEU A 14 -6.38 -5.64 -3.78
CA LEU A 14 -7.49 -5.55 -4.70
C LEU A 14 -7.46 -4.25 -5.53
N ILE A 15 -7.17 -3.12 -4.89
CA ILE A 15 -7.02 -1.84 -5.61
C ILE A 15 -5.83 -1.87 -6.55
N GLY A 16 -4.71 -2.47 -6.14
CA GLY A 16 -3.55 -2.64 -7.02
C GLY A 16 -3.88 -3.47 -8.25
N LEU A 17 -4.63 -4.57 -8.09
CA LEU A 17 -5.11 -5.39 -9.20
C LEU A 17 -6.03 -4.61 -10.15
N ILE A 18 -7.00 -3.86 -9.60
CA ILE A 18 -7.89 -3.01 -10.40
C ILE A 18 -7.09 -1.94 -11.15
N HIS A 19 -6.11 -1.32 -10.48
CA HIS A 19 -5.27 -0.30 -11.10
C HIS A 19 -4.39 -0.85 -12.21
N THR A 20 -3.74 -1.99 -12.01
CA THR A 20 -3.00 -2.70 -13.06
C THR A 20 -3.92 -3.12 -14.20
N TYR A 21 -5.15 -3.54 -13.92
CA TYR A 21 -6.11 -3.93 -14.95
C TYR A 21 -6.47 -2.77 -15.88
N PHE A 22 -6.51 -1.53 -15.37
CA PHE A 22 -6.76 -0.35 -16.22
C PHE A 22 -5.68 -0.10 -17.27
N ALA A 23 -4.45 -0.58 -17.08
CA ALA A 23 -3.40 -0.50 -18.09
C ALA A 23 -3.78 -1.19 -19.41
N PHE A 24 -4.62 -2.23 -19.37
CA PHE A 24 -5.05 -2.96 -20.56
C PHE A 24 -6.14 -2.23 -21.36
N PHE A 25 -6.71 -1.15 -20.83
CA PHE A 25 -7.62 -0.27 -21.56
C PHE A 25 -6.91 0.92 -22.21
N CYS A 26 -5.63 1.14 -21.89
CA CYS A 26 -4.81 2.11 -22.59
C CYS A 26 -4.49 1.56 -23.99
N HIS A 27 -4.90 2.28 -25.04
CA HIS A 27 -4.78 1.83 -26.42
C HIS A 27 -3.32 1.73 -26.93
N TYR A 28 -2.39 2.39 -26.26
CA TYR A 28 -0.97 2.43 -26.62
C TYR A 28 -0.09 2.18 -25.39
N MET A 29 1.13 1.69 -25.64
CA MET A 29 2.19 1.63 -24.62
C MET A 29 2.77 3.03 -24.43
N ASP A 30 2.12 3.80 -23.57
CA ASP A 30 2.48 5.18 -23.23
C ASP A 30 2.82 5.33 -21.73
N ILE A 31 3.06 6.57 -21.32
CA ILE A 31 3.42 6.91 -19.94
C ILE A 31 2.28 6.54 -18.97
N ASP A 32 1.03 6.65 -19.41
CA ASP A 32 -0.13 6.31 -18.59
C ASP A 32 -0.20 4.80 -18.37
N ASN A 33 0.05 4.01 -19.41
CA ASN A 33 0.16 2.55 -19.31
C ASN A 33 1.23 2.14 -18.29
N LEU A 34 2.42 2.74 -18.37
CA LEU A 34 3.52 2.48 -17.44
C LEU A 34 3.17 2.91 -16.01
N TRP A 35 2.44 4.01 -15.86
CA TRP A 35 1.93 4.46 -14.56
C TRP A 35 0.96 3.44 -13.95
N PHE A 36 -0.06 2.99 -14.70
CA PHE A 36 -1.03 2.00 -14.23
C PHE A 36 -0.37 0.67 -13.85
N LEU A 37 0.56 0.17 -14.67
CA LEU A 37 1.29 -1.07 -14.37
C LEU A 37 2.22 -0.89 -13.17
N GLY A 38 3.09 0.13 -13.21
CA GLY A 38 4.13 0.33 -12.21
C GLY A 38 3.58 0.64 -10.83
N ALA A 39 2.66 1.61 -10.74
CA ALA A 39 2.00 1.93 -9.48
C ALA A 39 1.13 0.76 -9.01
N GLY A 40 0.47 0.04 -9.94
CA GLY A 40 -0.38 -1.10 -9.61
C GLY A 40 0.41 -2.23 -8.95
N PHE A 41 1.56 -2.59 -9.53
CA PHE A 41 2.47 -3.57 -8.92
C PHE A 41 3.03 -3.09 -7.57
N ALA A 42 3.40 -1.82 -7.45
CA ALA A 42 3.86 -1.27 -6.17
C ALA A 42 2.79 -1.40 -5.07
N ILE A 43 1.52 -1.12 -5.40
CA ILE A 43 0.38 -1.28 -4.50
C ILE A 43 0.19 -2.76 -4.11
N ILE A 44 0.21 -3.68 -5.09
CA ILE A 44 0.09 -5.13 -4.84
C ILE A 44 1.21 -5.61 -3.90
N PHE A 45 2.46 -5.27 -4.21
CA PHE A 45 3.61 -5.69 -3.41
C PHE A 45 3.59 -5.09 -2.00
N ALA A 46 3.16 -3.85 -1.84
CA ALA A 46 2.99 -3.27 -0.50
C ALA A 46 1.95 -4.04 0.33
N GLY A 47 0.81 -4.41 -0.28
CA GLY A 47 -0.20 -5.23 0.39
C GLY A 47 0.30 -6.64 0.74
N LEU A 48 1.04 -7.30 -0.15
CA LEU A 48 1.66 -8.60 0.12
C LEU A 48 2.71 -8.51 1.23
N LEU A 49 3.56 -7.48 1.21
CA LEU A 49 4.55 -7.21 2.24
C LEU A 49 3.91 -7.04 3.63
N ASN A 50 2.75 -6.41 3.69
CA ASN A 50 2.00 -6.27 4.94
C ASN A 50 1.56 -7.62 5.51
N LEU A 51 1.11 -8.55 4.66
CA LEU A 51 0.75 -9.90 5.07
C LEU A 51 1.97 -10.69 5.54
N VAL A 52 3.09 -10.61 4.81
CA VAL A 52 4.37 -11.22 5.22
C VAL A 52 4.84 -10.67 6.56
N ALA A 53 4.72 -9.37 6.78
CA ALA A 53 5.16 -8.70 8.00
C ALA A 53 4.38 -9.10 9.26
N ILE A 54 3.20 -9.70 9.12
CA ILE A 54 2.41 -10.20 10.26
C ILE A 54 2.33 -11.72 10.33
N ASP A 55 2.84 -12.43 9.32
CA ASP A 55 2.83 -13.88 9.31
C ASP A 55 3.64 -14.44 10.48
N ARG A 56 3.09 -15.46 11.15
CA ARG A 56 3.68 -16.14 12.32
C ARG A 56 4.24 -15.22 13.42
N GLY A 57 3.72 -13.98 13.54
CA GLY A 57 4.19 -13.04 14.56
C GLY A 57 4.95 -11.84 14.03
N GLY A 58 5.59 -11.93 12.86
CA GLY A 58 6.39 -10.86 12.27
C GLY A 58 7.63 -10.50 13.09
N SER A 59 8.80 -10.38 12.47
CA SER A 59 9.96 -9.83 13.17
C SER A 59 9.87 -8.30 13.24
N LYS A 60 10.56 -7.68 14.20
CA LYS A 60 10.66 -6.22 14.26
C LYS A 60 11.19 -5.64 12.94
N PHE A 61 12.08 -6.37 12.27
CA PHE A 61 12.61 -6.01 10.96
C PHE A 61 11.51 -5.98 9.89
N THR A 62 10.75 -7.07 9.70
CA THR A 62 9.70 -7.13 8.67
C THR A 62 8.60 -6.10 8.90
N ILE A 63 8.23 -5.87 10.16
CA ILE A 63 7.25 -4.85 10.56
C ILE A 63 7.78 -3.44 10.25
N THR A 64 9.08 -3.17 10.48
CA THR A 64 9.71 -1.88 10.13
C THR A 64 9.75 -1.66 8.62
N ILE A 65 10.10 -2.69 7.85
CA ILE A 65 10.11 -2.62 6.38
C ILE A 65 8.71 -2.34 5.84
N ALA A 66 7.68 -3.04 6.35
CA ALA A 66 6.29 -2.76 5.99
C ALA A 66 5.88 -1.33 6.38
N LEU A 67 6.23 -0.85 7.57
CA LEU A 67 5.95 0.53 7.98
C LEU A 67 6.53 1.55 6.99
N ILE A 68 7.82 1.41 6.65
CA ILE A 68 8.50 2.31 5.72
C ILE A 68 7.84 2.27 4.35
N ALA A 69 7.57 1.08 3.82
CA ALA A 69 6.93 0.92 2.52
C ALA A 69 5.55 1.59 2.47
N ASN A 70 4.70 1.38 3.49
CA ASN A 70 3.37 2.00 3.52
C ASN A 70 3.44 3.52 3.71
N ALA A 71 4.38 4.02 4.50
CA ALA A 71 4.58 5.47 4.68
C ALA A 71 5.01 6.13 3.37
N LEU A 72 5.93 5.50 2.64
CA LEU A 72 6.35 5.95 1.31
C LEU A 72 5.19 5.93 0.32
N MET A 73 4.43 4.83 0.24
CA MET A 73 3.25 4.75 -0.62
C MET A 73 2.22 5.84 -0.28
N CYS A 74 1.94 6.07 1.01
CA CYS A 74 1.07 7.14 1.46
C CYS A 74 1.58 8.51 1.00
N GLY A 75 2.87 8.77 1.14
CA GLY A 75 3.52 9.99 0.68
C GLY A 75 3.45 10.17 -0.83
N MET A 76 3.66 9.11 -1.61
CA MET A 76 3.55 9.16 -3.08
C MET A 76 2.12 9.42 -3.54
N PHE A 77 1.12 8.78 -2.92
CA PHE A 77 -0.29 9.09 -3.21
C PHE A 77 -0.65 10.53 -2.85
N TYR A 78 -0.17 11.04 -1.73
CA TYR A 78 -0.39 12.44 -1.35
C TYR A 78 0.29 13.40 -2.33
N TYR A 79 1.52 13.10 -2.74
CA TYR A 79 2.25 13.88 -3.74
C TYR A 79 1.58 13.87 -5.12
N ALA A 80 0.83 12.82 -5.46
CA ALA A 80 0.11 12.73 -6.73
C ALA A 80 -1.14 13.63 -6.79
N ILE A 81 -1.66 14.14 -5.67
CA ILE A 81 -2.90 14.95 -5.63
C ILE A 81 -2.92 16.11 -6.64
N PRO A 82 -1.87 16.97 -6.75
CA PRO A 82 -1.91 18.12 -7.65
C PRO A 82 -2.00 17.77 -9.13
N ILE A 83 -1.69 16.51 -9.49
CA ILE A 83 -1.68 16.01 -10.86
C ILE A 83 -2.94 15.15 -11.09
N LEU A 84 -3.35 14.36 -10.09
CA LEU A 84 -4.36 13.33 -10.20
C LEU A 84 -5.43 13.49 -9.11
N HIS A 85 -6.44 14.31 -9.40
CA HIS A 85 -7.62 14.51 -8.54
C HIS A 85 -8.67 13.40 -8.74
N SER A 86 -8.29 12.14 -8.55
CA SER A 86 -9.19 10.99 -8.73
C SER A 86 -9.56 10.33 -7.39
N LEU A 87 -10.74 9.71 -7.35
CA LEU A 87 -11.20 8.96 -6.17
C LEU A 87 -10.19 7.87 -5.74
N GLN A 88 -9.51 7.25 -6.71
CA GLN A 88 -8.51 6.23 -6.45
C GLN A 88 -7.35 6.76 -5.57
N VAL A 89 -6.90 8.00 -5.82
CA VAL A 89 -5.79 8.61 -5.05
C VAL A 89 -6.20 8.79 -3.59
N TYR A 90 -7.39 9.33 -3.33
CA TYR A 90 -7.90 9.54 -1.96
C TYR A 90 -8.12 8.22 -1.19
N ILE A 91 -8.63 7.19 -1.88
CA ILE A 91 -8.76 5.84 -1.29
C ILE A 91 -7.36 5.29 -0.96
N GLY A 92 -6.39 5.43 -1.88
CA GLY A 92 -5.00 5.04 -1.66
C GLY A 92 -4.40 5.68 -0.41
N ILE A 93 -4.50 7.02 -0.29
CA ILE A 93 -4.04 7.77 0.90
C ILE A 93 -4.67 7.20 2.17
N SER A 94 -5.99 7.01 2.18
CA SER A 94 -6.72 6.56 3.36
C SER A 94 -6.24 5.18 3.81
N LEU A 95 -6.12 4.22 2.89
CA LEU A 95 -5.68 2.86 3.21
C LEU A 95 -4.21 2.83 3.66
N PHE A 96 -3.32 3.51 2.93
CA PHE A 96 -1.90 3.56 3.26
C PHE A 96 -1.63 4.33 4.56
N PHE A 97 -2.44 5.34 4.90
CA PHE A 97 -2.36 6.02 6.18
C PHE A 97 -2.80 5.10 7.33
N ILE A 98 -3.96 4.45 7.22
CA ILE A 98 -4.48 3.53 8.24
C ILE A 98 -3.47 2.42 8.55
N ILE A 99 -2.89 1.82 7.50
CA ILE A 99 -1.96 0.71 7.68
C ILE A 99 -0.61 1.18 8.25
N THR A 100 -0.13 2.37 7.85
CA THR A 100 1.07 3.00 8.41
C THR A 100 0.91 3.23 9.91
N VAL A 101 -0.19 3.85 10.33
CA VAL A 101 -0.51 4.08 11.75
C VAL A 101 -0.60 2.74 12.51
N THR A 102 -1.20 1.72 11.89
CA THR A 102 -1.34 0.41 12.52
C THR A 102 0.02 -0.26 12.73
N PHE A 103 0.93 -0.23 11.74
CA PHE A 103 2.28 -0.77 11.92
C PHE A 103 3.10 0.05 12.92
N LEU A 104 2.96 1.38 12.94
CA LEU A 104 3.63 2.24 13.92
C LEU A 104 3.25 1.87 15.35
N ILE A 105 1.95 1.71 15.62
CA ILE A 105 1.46 1.28 16.94
C ILE A 105 2.01 -0.12 17.29
N GLN A 106 2.14 -1.02 16.32
CA GLN A 106 2.67 -2.36 16.55
C GLN A 106 4.15 -2.33 16.94
N ILE A 107 4.97 -1.51 16.29
CA ILE A 107 6.39 -1.31 16.67
C ILE A 107 6.51 -0.74 18.08
N ILE A 108 5.70 0.26 18.42
CA ILE A 108 5.72 0.88 19.75
C ILE A 108 5.40 -0.16 20.83
N LYS A 109 4.45 -1.08 20.58
CA LYS A 109 4.12 -2.17 21.50
C LYS A 109 5.25 -3.19 21.65
N LEU A 110 5.93 -3.54 20.55
CA LEU A 110 7.06 -4.45 20.57
C LEU A 110 8.29 -3.91 21.33
N ARG A 111 8.41 -2.59 21.50
CA ARG A 111 9.51 -1.99 22.28
C ARG A 111 9.26 -2.00 23.80
N LYS A 112 8.00 -2.18 24.23
CA LYS A 112 7.60 -2.15 25.65
C LYS A 112 7.65 -3.54 26.32
N VAL A 113 7.93 -4.58 25.55
CA VAL A 113 8.15 -5.96 25.99
C VAL A 113 9.65 -6.23 25.94
#